data_AF-W1YN28-F1
#
_entry.id   AF-W1YN28-F1
#
_cell.length_a   1.000
_cell.length_b   1.000
_cell.length_c   1.000
_cell.angle_alpha   90.00
_cell.angle_beta   90.00
_cell.angle_gamma   90.00
#
_symmetry.space_group_name_H-M   'P 1'
#
loop_
_entity.id
_entity.type
_entity.pdbx_description
1 polymer ?
#
loop_
_entity_poly.entity_id
_entity_poly.type
_entity_poly.pdbx_seq_one_letter_code
_entity_poly.pdbx_strand_id
1 'polypeptide(L)'
;MADRLTICNMAIEAGGKCGVFPYDAITEEYIKGRVNRPVEPINADPDAVYAQTITIDLSKLQPVVAFPHLPSNTHYINEIDKDIKIDQVIIGSCTNGRYED
;
A
#
# COMPACT_ATOMS: atom_id res chain seq x y z
N MET A 1 -7.91 -7.46 -1.30
CA MET A 1 -8.18 -6.03 -1.58
C MET A 1 -7.56 -5.13 -0.52
N ALA A 2 -7.53 -5.52 0.77
CA ALA A 2 -7.02 -4.63 1.81
C ALA A 2 -5.57 -4.21 1.58
N ASP A 3 -4.70 -5.10 1.09
CA ASP A 3 -3.30 -4.77 0.76
C ASP A 3 -3.16 -3.57 -0.18
N ARG A 4 -4.05 -3.46 -1.18
CA ARG A 4 -4.07 -2.30 -2.10
C ARG A 4 -4.49 -1.03 -1.41
N LEU A 5 -5.43 -1.11 -0.46
CA LEU A 5 -5.83 0.02 0.36
C LEU A 5 -4.68 0.49 1.25
N THR A 6 -3.91 -0.44 1.82
CA THR A 6 -2.68 -0.15 2.59
C THR A 6 -1.67 0.62 1.74
N ILE A 7 -1.39 0.16 0.51
CA ILE A 7 -0.46 0.84 -0.41
C ILE A 7 -0.98 2.22 -0.82
N CYS A 8 -2.25 2.32 -1.24
CA CYS A 8 -2.84 3.60 -1.65
C CYS A 8 -2.91 4.61 -0.50
N ASN A 9 -3.14 4.15 0.72
CA ASN A 9 -3.17 4.99 1.90
C ASN A 9 -1.82 5.68 2.12
N MET A 10 -0.73 4.94 1.90
CA MET A 10 0.65 5.42 2.06
C MET A 10 1.18 6.31 0.92
N ALA A 11 0.38 6.56 -0.13
CA ALA A 11 0.81 7.34 -1.28
C ALA A 11 1.05 8.83 -0.93
N ILE A 12 0.31 9.35 0.05
CA ILE A 12 0.41 10.76 0.46
C ILE A 12 1.71 11.05 1.23
N GLU A 13 2.25 10.05 1.94
CA GLU A 13 3.52 10.09 2.67
C GLU A 13 4.71 10.20 1.71
N ALA A 14 4.55 9.76 0.47
CA ALA A 14 5.50 9.98 -0.63
C ALA A 14 5.27 11.31 -1.36
N GLY A 15 4.34 12.16 -0.90
CA GLY A 15 3.94 13.41 -1.55
C GLY A 15 2.98 13.25 -2.73
N GLY A 16 2.43 12.05 -2.93
CA GLY A 16 1.47 11.77 -4.00
C GLY A 16 0.11 12.42 -3.73
N LYS A 17 -0.56 12.92 -4.78
CA LYS A 17 -1.91 13.48 -4.64
C LYS A 17 -2.96 12.41 -4.29
N CYS A 18 -2.78 11.21 -4.82
CA CYS A 18 -3.65 10.05 -4.65
C CYS A 18 -2.87 8.78 -5.07
N GLY A 19 -3.12 7.66 -4.40
CA GLY A 19 -2.73 6.33 -4.87
C GLY A 19 -3.93 5.61 -5.49
N VAL A 20 -3.74 5.00 -6.66
CA VAL A 20 -4.81 4.28 -7.37
C VAL A 20 -4.29 2.96 -7.94
N PHE A 21 -5.09 1.91 -7.81
CA PHE A 21 -4.92 0.66 -8.54
C PHE A 21 -5.95 0.58 -9.68
N PRO A 22 -5.59 -0.05 -10.81
CA PRO A 22 -6.54 -0.31 -11.89
C PRO A 22 -7.68 -1.21 -11.43
N TYR A 23 -8.80 -1.14 -12.15
CA TYR A 23 -9.93 -2.04 -11.95
C TYR A 23 -9.60 -3.43 -12.49
N ASP A 24 -9.85 -4.45 -11.69
CA ASP A 24 -9.68 -5.86 -12.05
C ASP A 24 -10.66 -6.76 -11.28
N ALA A 25 -10.49 -8.08 -11.41
CA ALA A 25 -11.34 -9.09 -10.77
C ALA A 25 -11.34 -9.00 -9.23
N ILE A 26 -10.25 -8.56 -8.60
CA ILE A 26 -10.18 -8.39 -7.14
C ILE A 26 -11.04 -7.19 -6.71
N THR A 27 -10.99 -6.10 -7.48
CA THR A 27 -11.85 -4.93 -7.24
C THR A 27 -13.33 -5.29 -7.48
N GLU A 28 -13.65 -5.98 -8.57
CA GLU A 28 -14.99 -6.48 -8.89
C GLU A 28 -15.57 -7.33 -7.75
N GLU A 29 -14.81 -8.32 -7.27
CA GLU A 29 -15.22 -9.18 -6.16
C GLU A 29 -15.46 -8.37 -4.88
N TYR A 30 -14.57 -7.42 -4.57
CA TYR A 30 -14.68 -6.60 -3.38
C TYR A 30 -15.93 -5.73 -3.38
N ILE A 31 -16.31 -5.15 -4.53
CA ILE A 31 -17.48 -4.27 -4.62
C ILE A 31 -18.81 -5.03 -4.77
N LYS A 32 -18.75 -6.29 -5.18
CA LYS A 32 -19.94 -7.14 -5.39
C LYS A 32 -20.77 -7.23 -4.10
N GLY A 33 -22.03 -6.82 -4.18
CA GLY A 33 -22.93 -6.78 -3.03
C GLY A 33 -22.68 -5.62 -2.04
N ARG A 34 -21.64 -4.80 -2.26
CA ARG A 34 -21.37 -3.57 -1.49
C ARG A 34 -21.82 -2.31 -2.22
N VAL A 35 -21.82 -2.35 -3.55
CA VAL A 35 -22.18 -1.23 -4.42
C VAL A 35 -23.45 -1.58 -5.20
N ASN A 36 -24.51 -0.77 -5.01
CA ASN A 36 -25.83 -0.99 -5.61
C ASN A 36 -26.10 -0.12 -6.84
N ARG A 37 -25.07 0.54 -7.38
CA ARG A 37 -25.14 1.37 -8.59
C ARG A 37 -24.36 0.71 -9.73
N PRO A 38 -24.68 1.00 -11.00
CA PRO A 38 -23.85 0.59 -12.12
C PRO A 38 -22.41 1.05 -11.90
N VAL A 39 -21.46 0.16 -12.14
CA VAL A 39 -20.03 0.46 -12.10
C VAL A 39 -19.50 0.34 -13.51
N GLU A 40 -18.88 1.41 -13.98
CA GLU A 40 -18.16 1.44 -15.25
C GLU A 40 -16.66 1.41 -14.91
N PRO A 41 -15.97 0.30 -15.19
CA PRO A 41 -14.53 0.20 -14.99
C PRO A 41 -13.78 1.22 -15.86
N ILE A 42 -12.96 2.05 -15.23
CA ILE A 42 -12.07 2.99 -15.91
C ILE A 42 -10.64 2.57 -15.61
N ASN A 43 -9.86 2.38 -16.68
CA ASN A 43 -8.45 2.02 -16.62
C ASN A 43 -7.63 3.00 -17.47
N ALA A 44 -6.33 3.04 -17.22
CA ALA A 44 -5.42 3.84 -18.05
C ALA A 44 -5.40 3.30 -19.49
N ASP A 45 -5.32 4.21 -20.46
CA ASP A 45 -5.16 3.86 -21.86
C ASP A 45 -3.81 3.16 -22.12
N PRO A 46 -3.73 2.25 -23.11
CA PRO A 46 -2.47 1.55 -23.43
C PRO A 46 -1.29 2.46 -23.80
N ASP A 47 -1.57 3.67 -24.27
CA ASP A 47 -0.60 4.69 -24.69
C ASP A 47 -0.48 5.87 -23.69
N ALA A 48 -1.03 5.72 -22.49
CA ALA A 48 -0.90 6.71 -21.43
C ALA A 48 0.58 7.02 -21.11
N VAL A 49 0.90 8.31 -21.01
CA VAL A 49 2.26 8.78 -20.72
C VAL A 49 2.40 9.10 -19.23
N TYR A 50 3.36 8.44 -18.58
CA TYR A 50 3.70 8.68 -17.17
C TYR A 50 4.92 9.59 -17.07
N ALA A 51 4.89 10.58 -16.17
CA ALA A 51 6.05 11.44 -15.91
C ALA A 51 7.25 10.64 -15.38
N GLN A 52 6.99 9.55 -14.65
CA GLN A 52 7.99 8.61 -14.15
C GLN A 52 7.37 7.23 -14.01
N THR A 53 8.13 6.19 -14.39
CA THR A 53 7.75 4.78 -14.20
C THR A 53 8.76 4.12 -13.26
N ILE A 54 8.26 3.48 -12.21
CA ILE A 54 9.07 2.73 -11.24
C ILE A 54 8.66 1.27 -11.31
N THR A 55 9.60 0.37 -11.61
CA THR A 55 9.37 -1.07 -11.61
C THR A 55 9.83 -1.67 -10.29
N ILE A 56 8.92 -2.31 -9.56
CA ILE A 56 9.20 -2.98 -8.28
C ILE A 56 9.06 -4.50 -8.48
N ASP A 57 10.15 -5.24 -8.22
CA ASP A 57 10.16 -6.70 -8.26
C ASP A 57 9.71 -7.26 -6.89
N LEU A 58 8.47 -7.73 -6.83
CA LEU A 58 7.85 -8.21 -5.58
C LEU A 58 8.59 -9.40 -4.97
N SER A 59 9.29 -10.21 -5.79
CA SER A 59 10.03 -11.39 -5.31
C SER A 59 11.28 -11.03 -4.51
N LYS A 60 11.75 -9.78 -4.64
CA LYS A 60 12.92 -9.25 -3.94
C LYS A 60 12.56 -8.42 -2.72
N LEU A 61 11.27 -8.15 -2.48
CA LEU A 61 10.86 -7.38 -1.31
C LEU A 61 11.15 -8.15 -0.03
N GLN A 62 11.65 -7.42 0.95
CA GLN A 62 11.94 -7.92 2.29
C GLN A 62 11.19 -7.05 3.31
N PRO A 63 10.89 -7.59 4.50
CA PRO A 63 10.28 -6.80 5.57
C PRO A 63 11.16 -5.59 5.94
N VAL A 64 10.52 -4.45 6.07
CA VAL A 64 11.14 -3.18 6.44
C VAL A 64 10.44 -2.56 7.65
N VAL A 65 11.13 -1.63 8.31
CA VAL A 65 10.58 -0.79 9.37
C VAL A 65 10.98 0.65 9.12
N ALA A 66 10.02 1.57 9.26
CA ALA A 66 10.29 3.00 9.24
C ALA A 66 10.72 3.47 10.64
N PHE A 67 11.91 4.02 10.75
CA PHE A 67 12.44 4.55 12.00
C PHE A 67 11.91 5.97 12.27
N PRO A 68 11.87 6.41 13.54
CA PRO A 68 11.54 7.78 13.86
C PRO A 68 12.50 8.78 13.18
N HIS A 69 12.07 9.99 12.82
CA HIS A 69 10.72 10.56 12.96
C HIS A 69 10.01 10.73 11.60
N LEU A 70 10.46 10.02 10.55
CA LEU A 70 9.94 10.16 9.19
C LEU A 70 9.57 8.79 8.60
N PRO A 71 8.40 8.65 7.95
CA PRO A 71 8.01 7.41 7.28
C PRO A 71 9.01 6.94 6.21
N SER A 72 9.71 7.88 5.58
CA SER A 72 10.74 7.59 4.56
C SER A 72 12.05 7.05 5.13
N ASN A 73 12.25 7.08 6.45
CA ASN A 73 13.44 6.55 7.11
C ASN A 73 13.37 5.02 7.22
N THR A 74 13.37 4.35 6.08
CA THR A 74 13.11 2.90 5.95
C THR A 74 14.39 2.11 6.11
N HIS A 75 14.34 1.05 6.92
CA HIS A 75 15.44 0.11 7.15
C HIS A 75 14.95 -1.32 6.93
N TYR A 76 15.80 -2.19 6.36
CA TYR A 76 15.49 -3.62 6.31
C TYR A 76 15.65 -4.25 7.68
N ILE A 77 14.74 -5.15 8.05
CA ILE A 77 14.76 -5.80 9.37
C ILE A 77 16.07 -6.56 9.63
N ASN A 78 16.65 -7.16 8.59
CA ASN A 78 17.90 -7.92 8.67
C ASN A 78 19.17 -7.04 8.81
N GLU A 79 19.05 -5.72 8.74
CA GLU A 79 20.17 -4.78 8.93
C GLU A 79 20.19 -4.16 10.34
N ILE A 80 19.22 -4.52 11.20
CA ILE A 80 19.06 -3.95 12.54
C ILE A 80 19.72 -4.89 13.57
N ASP A 81 20.99 -4.62 13.85
CA ASP A 81 21.78 -5.41 14.82
C ASP A 81 21.62 -4.93 16.28
N LYS A 82 20.87 -3.85 16.50
CA LYS A 82 20.70 -3.23 17.82
C LYS A 82 19.60 -3.95 18.60
N ASP A 83 19.88 -4.25 19.86
CA ASP A 83 18.85 -4.63 20.82
C ASP A 83 18.03 -3.38 21.18
N ILE A 84 16.84 -3.27 20.59
CA ILE A 84 15.91 -2.15 20.80
C ILE A 84 14.78 -2.67 21.68
N LYS A 85 14.73 -2.17 22.92
CA LYS A 85 13.62 -2.44 23.82
C LYS A 85 12.33 -1.84 23.25
N ILE A 86 11.31 -2.67 23.08
CA ILE A 86 9.97 -2.25 22.69
C ILE A 86 9.07 -2.29 23.92
N ASP A 87 8.65 -1.12 24.39
CA ASP A 87 7.76 -1.02 25.55
C ASP A 87 6.28 -1.22 25.18
N GLN A 88 5.90 -0.92 23.93
CA GLN A 88 4.52 -1.00 23.46
C GLN A 88 4.45 -1.40 21.99
N VAL A 89 3.46 -2.23 21.64
CA VAL A 89 3.10 -2.55 20.26
C VAL A 89 1.64 -2.16 20.05
N ILE A 90 1.36 -1.43 18.98
CA ILE A 90 0.01 -1.08 18.54
C ILE A 90 -0.20 -1.71 17.17
N ILE A 91 -1.19 -2.59 17.07
CA ILE A 91 -1.60 -3.25 15.82
C ILE A 91 -2.99 -2.74 15.47
N GLY A 92 -3.20 -2.46 14.19
CA GLY A 92 -4.46 -1.90 13.71
C GLY A 92 -4.41 -0.38 13.61
N SER A 93 -4.72 0.10 12.41
CA SER A 93 -4.89 1.52 12.10
C SER A 93 -5.82 1.68 10.90
N CYS A 94 -6.01 2.91 10.41
CA CYS A 94 -6.64 3.11 9.10
C CYS A 94 -5.81 2.52 7.95
N THR A 95 -4.51 2.30 8.16
CA THR A 95 -3.59 1.73 7.17
C THR A 95 -3.66 0.20 7.14
N ASN A 96 -3.82 -0.48 8.29
CA ASN A 96 -3.71 -1.94 8.44
C ASN A 96 -4.48 -2.52 9.64
N GLY A 97 -5.81 -2.38 9.65
CA GLY A 97 -6.70 -2.89 10.71
C GLY A 97 -7.87 -3.73 10.20
N ARG A 98 -7.69 -4.49 9.13
CA ARG A 98 -8.70 -5.34 8.50
C ARG A 98 -8.52 -6.79 8.96
N TYR A 99 -9.44 -7.65 8.57
CA TYR A 99 -9.45 -9.05 9.01
C TYR A 99 -8.23 -9.85 8.53
N GLU A 100 -7.67 -9.49 7.38
CA GLU A 100 -6.50 -10.15 6.79
C GLU A 100 -5.14 -9.64 7.30
N ASP A 101 -5.12 -8.53 8.05
CA ASP A 101 -3.93 -7.96 8.69
C ASP A 101 -3.57 -8.71 9.99
#